data_AF-A0A2N9HJL1-F1
#
_entry.id   AF-A0A2N9HJL1-F1
#
_cell.length_a   1.000
_cell.length_b   1.000
_cell.length_c   1.000
_cell.angle_alpha   90.00
_cell.angle_beta   90.00
_cell.angle_gamma   90.00
#
_symmetry.space_group_name_H-M   'P 1'
#
loop_
_entity.id
_entity.type
_entity.pdbx_description
1 polymer ?
#
loop_
_entity_poly.entity_id
_entity_poly.type
_entity_poly.pdbx_seq_one_letter_code
_entity_poly.pdbx_strand_id
1 'polypeptide(L)'
;MIFLVYKESYVNLDETNQSLPSLTVSLLQEFEDVFPDEMPNELPPIRGIEHQIDFVPGAAIPNRPAYRSNPEETKELQRQVEDLMSKGYVRESMSPCAVPVLLVPKKDGTWRMCIDCRANNN
;
A
#
# COMPACT_ATOMS: atom_id res chain seq x y z
N MET A 1 -11.41 -6.00 -4.21
CA MET A 1 -11.75 -6.28 -5.62
C MET A 1 -10.67 -7.12 -6.29
N ILE A 2 -10.75 -8.43 -6.05
CA ILE A 2 -9.97 -9.47 -6.73
C ILE A 2 -10.82 -9.96 -7.91
N PHE A 3 -10.19 -10.17 -9.07
CA PHE A 3 -10.87 -10.69 -10.24
C PHE A 3 -10.34 -12.07 -10.59
N LEU A 4 -11.22 -13.07 -10.60
CA LEU A 4 -10.93 -14.36 -11.22
C LEU A 4 -11.34 -14.28 -12.69
N VAL A 5 -10.43 -14.65 -13.59
CA VAL A 5 -10.73 -14.79 -15.02
C VAL A 5 -11.14 -16.23 -15.27
N TYR A 6 -12.41 -16.45 -15.62
CA TYR A 6 -12.93 -17.75 -16.01
C TYR A 6 -13.67 -17.61 -17.34
N LYS A 7 -13.25 -18.34 -18.38
CA LYS A 7 -13.85 -18.27 -19.73
C LYS A 7 -14.06 -16.83 -20.25
N GLU A 8 -13.02 -16.00 -20.18
CA GLU A 8 -13.02 -14.58 -20.61
C GLU A 8 -14.01 -13.67 -19.85
N SER A 9 -14.63 -14.12 -18.77
CA SER A 9 -15.41 -13.28 -17.87
C SER A 9 -14.66 -13.00 -16.57
N TYR A 10 -14.81 -11.75 -16.10
CA TYR A 10 -14.32 -11.30 -14.80
C TYR A 10 -15.36 -11.63 -13.75
N VAL A 11 -15.01 -12.46 -12.77
CA VAL A 11 -15.87 -12.74 -11.62
C VAL A 11 -15.43 -11.85 -10.47
N ASN A 12 -16.31 -10.94 -10.04
CA ASN A 12 -16.13 -10.15 -8.83
C ASN A 12 -16.69 -10.93 -7.64
N LEU A 13 -15.83 -11.30 -6.69
CA LEU A 13 -16.20 -12.07 -5.50
C LEU A 13 -17.04 -11.25 -4.51
N ASP A 14 -16.96 -9.92 -4.58
CA ASP A 14 -17.63 -9.01 -3.65
C ASP A 14 -19.15 -8.84 -3.98
N GLU A 15 -19.63 -9.35 -5.13
CA GLU A 15 -21.01 -9.11 -5.64
C GLU A 15 -21.84 -10.36 -5.99
N THR A 16 -21.37 -11.59 -5.76
CA THR A 16 -22.08 -12.77 -6.29
C THR A 16 -23.20 -13.30 -5.38
N ASN A 17 -24.44 -12.88 -5.69
CA ASN A 17 -25.67 -13.68 -5.51
C ASN A 17 -25.84 -14.76 -6.61
N GLN A 18 -24.77 -15.07 -7.35
CA GLN A 18 -24.73 -16.15 -8.34
C GLN A 18 -23.91 -17.32 -7.79
N SER A 19 -24.47 -18.52 -7.85
CA SER A 19 -23.79 -19.74 -7.41
C SER A 19 -22.50 -19.94 -8.22
N LEU A 20 -21.35 -19.71 -7.60
CA LEU A 20 -20.05 -20.03 -8.18
C LEU A 20 -20.00 -21.53 -8.52
N PRO A 21 -19.39 -21.93 -9.66
CA PRO A 21 -19.16 -23.34 -9.96
C PRO A 21 -18.39 -24.02 -8.81
N SER A 22 -18.69 -25.29 -8.54
CA SER A 22 -18.05 -26.07 -7.46
C SER A 22 -16.52 -26.02 -7.52
N LEU A 23 -15.95 -26.06 -8.73
CA LEU A 23 -14.48 -25.99 -8.91
C LEU A 23 -13.91 -24.65 -8.44
N THR A 24 -14.63 -23.55 -8.62
CA THR A 24 -14.20 -22.21 -8.21
C THR A 24 -14.23 -22.07 -6.69
N VAL A 25 -15.26 -22.62 -6.04
CA VAL A 25 -15.35 -22.64 -4.56
C VAL A 25 -14.21 -23.47 -3.97
N SER A 26 -13.95 -24.66 -4.51
CA SER A 26 -12.83 -25.49 -4.06
C SER A 26 -11.48 -24.81 -4.23
N LEU A 27 -11.26 -24.13 -5.35
CA LEU A 27 -10.01 -23.39 -5.60
C LEU A 27 -9.84 -22.21 -4.63
N LEU A 28 -10.91 -21.45 -4.37
CA LEU A 28 -10.86 -20.34 -3.42
C LEU A 28 -10.57 -20.81 -1.99
N GLN A 29 -11.14 -21.96 -1.61
CA GLN A 29 -10.87 -22.57 -0.31
C GLN A 29 -9.44 -23.13 -0.23
N GLU A 30 -8.90 -23.66 -1.33
CA GLU A 30 -7.52 -24.15 -1.40
C GLU A 30 -6.48 -23.02 -1.25
N PHE A 31 -6.77 -21.83 -1.80
CA PHE A 31 -5.87 -20.67 -1.81
C PHE A 31 -6.38 -19.52 -0.94
N GLU A 32 -7.13 -19.82 0.13
CA GLU A 32 -7.70 -18.83 1.04
C GLU A 32 -6.62 -17.92 1.65
N ASP A 33 -5.43 -18.46 1.89
CA ASP A 33 -4.26 -17.75 2.43
C ASP A 33 -3.69 -16.70 1.47
N VAL A 34 -3.94 -16.82 0.16
CA VAL A 34 -3.48 -15.87 -0.87
C VAL A 34 -4.39 -14.65 -0.95
N PHE A 35 -5.63 -14.75 -0.48
CA PHE A 35 -6.66 -13.72 -0.62
C PHE A 35 -7.23 -13.23 0.73
N PRO A 36 -6.39 -12.76 1.67
CA PRO A 36 -6.91 -12.23 2.92
C PRO A 36 -7.64 -10.89 2.69
N ASP A 37 -8.67 -10.63 3.49
CA ASP A 37 -9.41 -9.35 3.45
C ASP A 37 -8.52 -8.15 3.81
N GLU A 38 -7.54 -8.37 4.69
CA GLU A 38 -6.53 -7.40 5.10
C GLU A 38 -5.12 -7.95 4.88
N MET A 39 -4.17 -7.08 4.55
CA MET A 39 -2.77 -7.49 4.46
C MET A 39 -2.25 -7.93 5.84
N PRO A 40 -1.44 -9.00 5.92
CA PRO A 40 -0.85 -9.43 7.17
C PRO A 40 0.12 -8.35 7.70
N ASN A 41 0.17 -8.23 9.03
CA ASN A 41 1.01 -7.26 9.73
C ASN A 41 2.51 -7.61 9.72
N GLU A 42 2.91 -8.56 8.89
CA GLU A 42 4.28 -9.05 8.81
C GLU A 42 4.87 -8.73 7.44
N LEU A 43 6.17 -8.41 7.43
CA LEU A 43 6.90 -8.30 6.17
C LEU A 43 6.99 -9.68 5.51
N PRO A 44 6.87 -9.76 4.18
CA PRO A 44 7.06 -11.02 3.49
C PRO A 44 8.45 -11.58 3.76
N PRO A 45 8.61 -12.92 3.77
CA PRO A 45 9.92 -13.54 3.95
C PRO A 45 10.88 -13.09 2.83
N ILE A 46 12.16 -12.95 3.16
CA ILE A 46 13.20 -12.56 2.18
C ILE A 46 13.31 -13.67 1.12
N ARG A 47 13.08 -13.31 -0.16
CA ARG A 47 13.07 -14.25 -1.30
C ARG A 47 14.29 -14.13 -2.22
N GLY A 48 15.35 -13.47 -1.76
CA GLY A 48 16.61 -13.28 -2.50
C GLY A 48 16.63 -12.14 -3.52
N ILE A 49 15.49 -11.50 -3.77
CA ILE A 49 15.38 -10.26 -4.55
C ILE A 49 14.82 -9.18 -3.64
N GLU A 50 15.59 -8.12 -3.43
CA GLU A 50 15.19 -6.96 -2.64
C GLU A 50 15.13 -5.72 -3.55
N HIS A 51 14.20 -4.81 -3.25
CA HIS A 51 14.14 -3.55 -3.98
C HIS A 51 15.30 -2.65 -3.55
N GLN A 52 16.19 -2.37 -4.49
CA GLN A 52 17.28 -1.41 -4.31
C GLN A 52 16.97 -0.14 -5.11
N ILE A 53 17.22 1.01 -4.47
CA ILE A 53 17.11 2.32 -5.11
C ILE A 53 18.51 2.81 -5.41
N ASP A 54 18.92 2.72 -6.67
CA ASP A 54 20.19 3.26 -7.15
C ASP A 54 20.04 4.71 -7.58
N PHE A 55 20.91 5.57 -7.07
CA PHE A 55 20.97 6.97 -7.47
C PHE A 55 21.95 7.17 -8.63
N VAL A 56 21.64 8.12 -9.51
CA VAL A 56 22.60 8.60 -10.52
C VAL A 56 23.82 9.19 -9.77
N PRO A 57 25.07 8.89 -10.21
CA PRO A 57 26.25 9.45 -9.57
C PRO A 57 26.21 10.98 -9.50
N GLY A 58 26.40 11.53 -8.29
CA GLY A 58 26.33 12.97 -8.04
C GLY A 58 24.92 13.54 -7.88
N ALA A 59 23.87 12.70 -7.89
CA ALA A 59 22.51 13.14 -7.59
C ALA A 59 22.41 13.77 -6.20
N ALA A 60 21.67 14.87 -6.12
CA ALA A 60 21.38 15.51 -4.84
C ALA A 60 20.29 14.73 -4.10
N ILE A 61 20.57 14.35 -2.86
CA ILE A 61 19.58 13.71 -1.99
C ILE A 61 18.56 14.76 -1.55
N PRO A 62 17.25 14.57 -1.83
CA PRO A 62 16.25 15.57 -1.45
C PRO A 62 16.06 15.59 0.07
N ASN A 63 16.10 16.77 0.65
CA ASN A 63 15.68 17.01 2.04
C ASN A 63 14.65 18.14 2.03
N ARG A 64 13.38 17.75 1.87
CA ARG A 64 12.24 18.65 1.70
C ARG A 64 11.42 18.65 3.00
N PRO A 65 11.05 19.83 3.52
CA PRO A 65 10.23 19.91 4.72
C PRO A 65 8.82 19.37 4.45
N ALA A 66 8.15 18.90 5.49
CA ALA A 66 6.74 18.52 5.43
C ALA A 66 5.87 19.71 4.96
N TYR A 67 4.80 19.41 4.23
CA TYR A 67 3.80 20.41 3.92
C TYR A 67 3.06 20.86 5.17
N ARG A 68 2.56 22.11 5.15
CA ARG A 68 1.70 22.60 6.23
C ARG A 68 0.34 21.90 6.12
N SER A 69 -0.09 21.31 7.24
CA SER A 69 -1.38 20.67 7.40
C SER A 69 -2.20 21.35 8.49
N ASN A 70 -3.52 21.23 8.40
CA ASN A 70 -4.42 21.65 9.46
C ASN A 70 -4.48 20.60 10.61
N PRO A 71 -5.14 20.90 11.74
CA PRO A 71 -5.20 19.95 12.86
C PRO A 71 -5.85 18.60 12.55
N GLU A 72 -6.83 18.54 11.65
CA GLU A 72 -7.51 17.29 11.27
C GLU A 72 -6.62 16.44 10.37
N GLU A 73 -6.01 17.07 9.35
CA GLU A 73 -5.05 16.43 8.46
C GLU A 73 -3.84 15.88 9.23
N THR A 74 -3.35 16.63 10.22
CA THR A 74 -2.23 16.21 11.07
C THR A 74 -2.59 14.98 11.89
N LYS A 75 -3.80 14.93 12.45
CA LYS A 75 -4.29 13.74 13.18
C LYS A 75 -4.42 12.52 12.26
N GLU A 76 -4.92 12.71 11.04
CA GLU A 76 -5.04 11.59 10.10
C GLU A 76 -3.68 11.09 9.64
N LEU A 77 -2.73 11.99 9.34
CA LEU A 77 -1.36 11.61 9.01
C LEU A 77 -0.74 10.79 10.14
N GLN A 78 -0.87 11.26 11.39
CA GLN A 78 -0.36 10.55 12.56
C GLN A 78 -0.98 9.15 12.68
N ARG A 79 -2.30 9.05 12.54
CA ARG A 79 -3.03 7.76 12.59
C ARG A 79 -2.54 6.77 11.54
N GLN A 80 -2.33 7.21 10.28
CA GLN A 80 -1.84 6.33 9.22
C GLN A 80 -0.37 5.94 9.42
N VAL A 81 0.47 6.86 9.91
CA VAL A 81 1.87 6.55 10.24
C VAL A 81 1.95 5.51 11.36
N GLU A 82 1.17 5.68 12.43
CA GLU A 82 1.11 4.71 13.55
C GLU A 82 0.63 3.33 13.09
N ASP A 83 -0.38 3.27 12.22
CA ASP A 83 -0.84 2.01 11.61
C ASP A 83 0.30 1.32 10.83
N LEU A 84 1.01 2.05 9.96
CA LEU A 84 2.14 1.50 9.21
C LEU A 84 3.31 1.06 10.11
N MET A 85 3.57 1.79 11.19
CA MET A 85 4.60 1.43 12.18
C MET A 85 4.21 0.15 12.93
N SER A 86 2.94 0.03 13.33
CA SER A 86 2.42 -1.17 14.02
C SER A 86 2.49 -2.43 13.15
N LYS A 87 2.33 -2.27 11.83
CA LYS A 87 2.48 -3.31 10.80
C LYS A 87 3.94 -3.61 10.44
N GLY A 88 4.90 -2.86 10.98
CA GLY A 88 6.31 -2.99 10.64
C GLY A 88 6.66 -2.60 9.19
N TYR A 89 5.75 -1.94 8.47
CA TYR A 89 5.98 -1.52 7.09
C TYR A 89 6.90 -0.30 7.00
N VAL A 90 6.91 0.52 8.05
CA VAL A 90 7.81 1.67 8.19
C VAL A 90 8.45 1.66 9.57
N ARG A 91 9.56 2.40 9.70
CA ARG A 91 10.27 2.60 10.96
C ARG A 91 10.84 4.01 11.01
N GLU A 92 11.09 4.51 12.22
CA GLU A 92 11.84 5.75 12.39
C GLU A 92 13.23 5.62 11.75
N SER A 93 13.70 6.71 11.15
CA SER A 93 14.99 6.74 10.47
C SER A 93 15.68 8.09 10.64
N MET A 94 17.01 8.08 10.61
CA MET A 94 17.86 9.26 10.56
C MET A 94 18.37 9.50 9.13
N SER A 95 17.49 9.31 8.15
CA SER A 95 17.84 9.42 6.72
C SER A 95 18.18 10.88 6.36
N PRO A 96 19.25 11.13 5.58
CA PRO A 96 19.51 12.45 4.99
C PRO A 96 18.51 12.78 3.86
N CYS A 97 17.78 11.77 3.36
CA CYS A 97 16.72 11.89 2.38
C CYS A 97 15.37 12.04 3.08
N ALA A 98 14.67 13.15 2.82
CA ALA A 98 13.33 13.41 3.29
C ALA A 98 12.48 14.04 2.17
N VAL A 99 11.29 13.51 1.98
CA VAL A 99 10.28 14.02 1.03
C VAL A 99 8.96 14.21 1.75
N PRO A 100 8.14 15.21 1.36
CA PRO A 100 6.91 15.49 2.06
C PRO A 100 5.85 14.44 1.73
N VAL A 101 4.85 14.40 2.59
CA VAL A 101 3.67 13.57 2.44
C VAL A 101 2.45 14.48 2.25
N LEU A 102 1.47 14.02 1.49
CA LEU A 102 0.20 14.69 1.27
C LEU A 102 -0.98 13.73 1.43
N LEU A 103 -2.12 14.26 1.88
CA LEU A 103 -3.37 13.50 1.94
C LEU A 103 -4.18 13.71 0.66
N VAL A 104 -4.68 12.61 0.10
CA VAL A 104 -5.57 12.63 -1.06
C VAL A 104 -6.95 12.13 -0.65
N PRO A 105 -8.03 12.90 -0.86
CA PRO A 105 -9.39 12.43 -0.59
C PRO A 105 -9.79 11.32 -1.55
N LYS A 106 -10.38 10.25 -1.01
CA LYS A 106 -10.99 9.16 -1.77
C LYS A 106 -12.50 9.39 -1.91
N LYS A 107 -13.11 8.64 -2.84
CA LYS A 107 -14.56 8.67 -3.09
C LYS A 107 -15.39 8.18 -1.90
N ASP A 108 -14.83 7.30 -1.07
CA ASP A 108 -15.47 6.75 0.13
C ASP A 108 -15.45 7.70 1.34
N GLY A 109 -14.91 8.92 1.16
CA GLY A 109 -14.77 9.91 2.24
C GLY A 109 -13.52 9.74 3.10
N THR A 110 -12.72 8.68 2.88
CA THR A 110 -11.44 8.49 3.57
C THR A 110 -10.31 9.26 2.90
N TRP A 111 -9.19 9.44 3.61
CA TRP A 111 -7.96 10.01 3.06
C TRP A 111 -6.91 8.93 2.79
N ARG A 112 -6.10 9.13 1.76
CA ARG A 112 -4.92 8.31 1.48
C ARG A 112 -3.66 9.14 1.69
N MET A 113 -2.77 8.66 2.54
CA MET A 113 -1.42 9.20 2.66
C MET A 113 -0.59 8.84 1.40
N CYS A 114 -0.03 9.86 0.75
CA CYS A 114 0.78 9.73 -0.45
C CYS A 114 2.15 10.41 -0.24
N ILE A 115 3.23 9.69 -0.52
CA ILE A 115 4.60 10.23 -0.45
C ILE A 115 4.92 10.94 -1.78
N ASP A 116 5.38 12.19 -1.70
CA ASP A 116 5.77 12.96 -2.89
C ASP A 116 7.19 12.62 -3.34
N CYS A 117 7.33 11.50 -4.06
CA CYS A 117 8.61 11.03 -4.57
C CYS A 117 9.13 11.79 -5.81
N ARG A 118 8.48 12.88 -6.25
CA ARG A 118 8.90 13.62 -7.45
C ARG A 118 10.34 14.12 -7.35
N ALA A 119 10.78 14.55 -6.16
CA ALA A 119 12.14 15.00 -5.95
C ALA A 119 13.17 13.86 -5.99
N ASN A 120 12.74 12.63 -5.66
CA ASN A 120 13.59 11.44 -5.63
C ASN A 120 13.73 10.79 -7.01
N ASN A 121 12.69 10.86 -7.85
CA ASN A 121 12.60 10.15 -9.12
C ASN A 121 13.03 11.00 -10.33
N ASN A 122 13.90 11.99 -10.14
CA ASN A 122 14.42 12.84 -11.22
C ASN A 122 15.59 12.21 -11.96
#